data_AF-A0A535T4X8-F1
#
_entry.id   AF-A0A535T4X8-F1
#
_cell.length_a   1.000
_cell.length_b   1.000
_cell.length_c   1.000
_cell.angle_alpha   90.00
_cell.angle_beta   90.00
_cell.angle_gamma   90.00
#
_symmetry.space_group_name_H-M   'P 1'
#
loop_
_entity.id
_entity.type
_entity.pdbx_description
1 polymer ?
#
loop_
_entity_poly.entity_id
_entity_poly.type
_entity_poly.pdbx_seq_one_letter_code
_entity_poly.pdbx_strand_id
1 'polypeptide(L)'
;MLFPEHGSNIAGHFDSSRENDVLAGADVKIRGRFVNQRLAPVPMEPEAILVVPEGGRLLVRATSQVPFGLRAEMASSLGLSPADIRVV
;
A
#
# COMPACT_ATOMS: atom_id res chain seq x y z
N MET A 1 15.95 6.69 -15.89
CA MET A 1 15.63 6.13 -14.56
C MET A 1 14.93 7.21 -13.76
N LEU A 2 13.88 6.89 -12.99
CA LEU A 2 13.16 7.88 -12.17
C LEU A 2 13.99 8.34 -10.96
N PHE A 3 14.86 7.47 -10.42
CA PHE A 3 15.81 7.80 -9.35
C PHE A 3 17.23 7.28 -9.70
N PRO A 4 18.05 8.06 -10.41
CA PRO A 4 19.37 7.63 -10.88
C PRO A 4 20.32 7.16 -9.77
N GLU A 5 20.27 7.80 -8.60
CA GLU A 5 21.14 7.49 -7.45
C GLU A 5 20.79 6.14 -6.79
N HIS A 6 19.55 5.67 -6.94
CA HIS A 6 19.10 4.39 -6.39
C HIS A 6 19.62 3.18 -7.21
N GLY A 7 20.19 3.43 -8.39
CA GLY A 7 20.96 2.48 -9.20
C GLY A 7 20.17 1.38 -9.92
N SER A 8 19.03 0.93 -9.38
CA SER A 8 18.31 -0.25 -9.89
C SER A 8 16.86 0.02 -10.34
N ASN A 9 16.19 1.03 -9.76
CA ASN A 9 14.71 1.16 -9.78
C ASN A 9 13.96 -0.13 -9.39
N ILE A 10 14.56 -0.99 -8.58
CA ILE A 10 13.91 -2.20 -8.05
C ILE A 10 13.30 -1.87 -6.70
N ALA A 11 11.97 -1.87 -6.60
CA ALA A 11 11.24 -1.56 -5.36
C ALA A 11 11.23 -2.73 -4.36
N GLY A 12 11.37 -3.96 -4.84
CA GLY A 12 11.43 -5.16 -4.02
C GLY A 12 11.82 -6.39 -4.84
N HIS A 13 12.55 -7.31 -4.22
CA HIS A 13 12.91 -8.60 -4.79
C HIS A 13 12.58 -9.68 -3.75
N PHE A 14 11.89 -10.72 -4.19
CA PHE A 14 11.52 -11.85 -3.34
C PHE A 14 12.09 -13.12 -3.98
N ASP A 15 13.10 -13.67 -3.34
CA ASP A 15 13.63 -14.97 -3.71
C ASP A 15 12.69 -16.08 -3.23
N SER A 16 12.60 -17.18 -3.98
CA SER A 16 11.92 -18.37 -3.49
C SER A 16 12.73 -18.97 -2.35
N SER A 17 12.16 -19.07 -1.15
CA SER A 17 12.80 -19.68 0.03
C SER A 17 12.99 -21.20 -0.05
N ARG A 18 12.76 -21.81 -1.22
CA ARG A 18 12.82 -23.26 -1.43
C ARG A 18 14.15 -23.63 -2.07
N GLU A 19 14.91 -24.48 -1.37
CA GLU A 19 16.19 -25.02 -1.84
C GLU A 19 16.03 -26.00 -3.03
N ASN A 20 14.85 -26.60 -3.22
CA ASN A 20 14.61 -27.65 -4.22
C ASN A 20 13.48 -27.33 -5.21
N ASP A 21 13.65 -27.69 -6.48
CA ASP A 21 12.63 -27.58 -7.54
C ASP A 21 11.51 -28.60 -7.30
N VAL A 22 10.35 -28.11 -6.86
CA VAL A 22 9.15 -28.94 -6.61
C VAL A 22 8.60 -29.61 -7.87
N LEU A 23 9.02 -29.17 -9.06
CA LEU A 23 8.62 -29.77 -10.33
C LEU A 23 9.67 -30.78 -10.83
N ALA A 24 10.76 -31.05 -10.11
CA ALA A 24 11.76 -32.04 -10.52
C ALA A 24 11.12 -33.42 -10.77
N GLY A 25 11.42 -34.03 -11.92
CA GLY A 25 10.87 -35.33 -12.31
C GLY A 25 9.45 -35.30 -12.89
N ALA A 26 8.80 -34.14 -13.02
CA ALA A 26 7.50 -34.04 -13.68
C ALA A 26 7.61 -34.43 -15.18
N ASP A 27 6.72 -35.31 -15.63
CA ASP A 27 6.63 -35.75 -17.02
C ASP A 27 6.34 -34.58 -17.98
N VAL A 28 5.64 -33.55 -17.50
CA VAL A 28 5.28 -32.35 -18.27
C VAL A 28 5.49 -31.09 -17.44
N LYS A 29 6.19 -30.11 -18.01
CA LYS A 29 6.32 -28.73 -17.50
C LYS A 29 5.91 -27.74 -18.57
N ILE A 30 5.02 -26.81 -18.23
CA ILE A 30 4.60 -25.72 -19.13
C ILE A 30 5.09 -24.40 -18.56
N ARG A 31 5.72 -23.58 -19.40
CA ARG A 31 6.15 -22.23 -19.05
C ARG A 31 5.37 -21.23 -19.90
N GLY A 32 4.86 -20.19 -19.25
CA GLY A 32 4.20 -19.07 -19.90
C GLY A 32 4.81 -17.76 -19.42
N ARG A 33 4.89 -16.79 -20.34
CA ARG A 33 5.22 -15.40 -20.00
C ARG A 33 3.96 -14.57 -20.21
N PHE A 34 3.53 -13.92 -19.14
CA PHE A 34 2.32 -13.09 -19.13
C PHE A 34 2.70 -11.65 -18.82
N VAL A 35 2.03 -10.71 -19.49
CA VAL A 35 2.17 -9.28 -19.21
C VAL A 35 0.90 -8.83 -18.52
N ASN A 36 1.01 -8.42 -17.25
CA ASN A 36 -0.09 -7.82 -16.50
C ASN A 36 -0.06 -6.30 -16.72
N GLN A 37 -1.08 -5.78 -17.39
CA GLN A 37 -1.17 -4.35 -17.65
C GLN A 37 -1.56 -3.59 -16.39
N ARG A 38 -1.11 -2.34 -16.28
CA ARG A 38 -1.54 -1.45 -15.20
C ARG A 38 -3.01 -1.11 -15.40
N LEU A 39 -3.80 -1.25 -14.35
CA LEU A 39 -5.19 -0.84 -14.32
C LEU A 39 -5.39 0.15 -13.17
N ALA A 40 -6.21 1.17 -13.42
CA ALA A 40 -6.72 2.03 -12.36
C ALA A 40 -8.00 1.38 -11.80
N PRO A 41 -8.22 1.40 -10.48
CA PRO A 41 -9.42 0.82 -9.88
C PRO A 41 -10.71 1.62 -10.18
N VAL A 42 -10.61 2.92 -10.44
CA VAL A 42 -11.72 3.83 -10.83
C VAL A 42 -13.01 3.60 -10.02
N PRO A 43 -12.98 3.78 -8.68
CA PRO A 43 -14.18 3.65 -7.86
C PRO A 43 -15.25 4.69 -8.25
N MET A 44 -16.53 4.33 -8.10
CA MET A 44 -17.64 5.25 -8.38
C MET A 44 -17.71 6.41 -7.38
N GLU A 45 -17.33 6.17 -6.13
CA GLU A 45 -17.15 7.20 -5.11
C GLU A 45 -15.71 7.73 -5.20
N PRO A 46 -15.49 9.02 -5.50
CA PRO A 46 -14.15 9.61 -5.52
C PRO A 46 -13.53 9.69 -4.13
N GLU A 47 -12.20 9.81 -4.07
CA GLU A 47 -11.51 10.06 -2.81
C GLU A 47 -11.92 11.42 -2.22
N ALA A 48 -12.30 11.42 -0.94
CA ALA A 48 -12.68 12.60 -0.19
C ALA A 48 -12.28 12.52 1.28
N ILE A 49 -11.99 13.68 1.89
CA ILE A 49 -11.69 13.82 3.31
C ILE A 49 -12.32 15.10 3.86
N LEU A 50 -12.92 14.98 5.05
CA LEU A 50 -13.39 16.10 5.86
C LEU A 50 -12.71 16.04 7.23
N VAL A 51 -12.09 17.14 7.64
CA VAL A 51 -11.44 17.27 8.95
C VAL A 51 -12.14 18.37 9.74
N VAL A 52 -12.58 18.05 10.95
CA VAL A 52 -13.24 18.95 11.89
C VAL A 52 -12.37 19.09 13.13
N PRO A 53 -11.72 20.25 13.36
CA PRO A 53 -11.00 20.53 14.59
C PRO A 53 -11.95 20.77 15.77
N GLU A 54 -11.72 20.10 16.90
CA GLU A 54 -12.54 20.18 18.11
C GLU A 54 -11.65 20.26 19.35
N GLY A 55 -11.47 21.46 19.92
CA GLY A 55 -10.79 21.63 21.22
C GLY A 55 -9.37 21.06 21.27
N GLY A 56 -8.61 21.15 20.17
CA GLY A 56 -7.26 20.59 20.04
C GLY A 56 -7.20 19.15 19.51
N ARG A 57 -8.34 18.54 19.22
CA ARG A 57 -8.46 17.21 18.58
C ARG A 57 -8.98 17.33 17.16
N LEU A 58 -8.83 16.24 16.39
CA LEU A 58 -9.32 16.13 15.02
C LEU A 58 -10.34 15.01 14.90
N LEU A 59 -11.54 15.33 14.44
CA LEU A 59 -12.48 14.37 13.86
C LEU A 59 -12.27 14.34 12.35
N VAL A 60 -11.96 13.17 11.81
CA VAL A 60 -11.66 12.95 10.40
C VAL A 60 -12.68 11.99 9.83
N ARG A 61 -13.34 12.38 8.74
CA ARG A 61 -14.21 11.51 7.94
C ARG A 61 -13.57 11.31 6.58
N ALA A 62 -13.24 10.08 6.22
CA ALA A 62 -12.49 9.82 4.98
C ALA A 62 -13.00 8.58 4.26
N THR A 63 -12.94 8.60 2.92
CA THR A 63 -13.16 7.42 2.08
C THR A 63 -11.93 6.51 2.18
N SER A 64 -11.79 5.76 3.27
CA SER A 64 -10.60 4.92 3.55
C SER A 64 -10.99 3.51 3.98
N GLN A 65 -10.30 2.51 3.40
CA GLN A 65 -10.40 1.12 3.82
C GLN A 65 -9.48 0.77 5.00
N VAL A 66 -8.59 1.70 5.37
CA VAL A 66 -7.54 1.50 6.38
C VAL A 66 -7.55 2.63 7.43
N PRO A 67 -8.67 2.85 8.15
CA PRO A 67 -8.82 4.01 9.03
C PRO A 67 -7.77 4.07 10.15
N PHE A 68 -7.32 2.91 10.67
CA PHE A 68 -6.26 2.87 11.68
C PHE A 68 -4.89 3.26 11.14
N GLY A 69 -4.57 2.82 9.92
CA GLY A 69 -3.34 3.20 9.22
C GLY A 69 -3.35 4.70 8.92
N LEU A 70 -4.46 5.22 8.39
CA LEU A 70 -4.64 6.64 8.14
C LEU A 70 -4.45 7.47 9.42
N ARG A 71 -5.05 7.04 10.55
CA ARG A 71 -4.86 7.70 11.85
C ARG A 71 -3.39 7.73 12.28
N ALA A 72 -2.66 6.63 12.11
CA ALA A 72 -1.24 6.56 12.48
C ALA A 72 -0.39 7.48 11.60
N GLU A 73 -0.60 7.48 10.29
CA GLU A 73 0.09 8.35 9.33
C GLU A 73 -0.20 9.83 9.62
N MET A 74 -1.44 10.19 9.89
CA MET A 74 -1.81 11.56 10.27
C MET A 74 -1.16 11.99 11.58
N ALA A 75 -1.17 11.13 12.60
CA ALA A 75 -0.53 11.42 13.89
C ALA A 75 0.97 11.67 13.72
N SER A 76 1.66 10.82 12.97
CA SER A 76 3.10 10.98 12.69
C SER A 76 3.38 12.23 11.85
N SER A 77 2.58 12.49 10.81
CA SER A 77 2.81 13.61 9.89
C SER A 77 2.53 14.96 10.52
N LEU A 78 1.57 15.03 11.46
CA LEU A 78 1.16 16.26 12.12
C LEU A 78 1.82 16.46 13.50
N GLY A 79 2.60 15.49 13.97
CA GLY A 79 3.20 15.54 15.31
C GLY A 79 2.17 15.51 16.46
N LEU A 80 1.02 14.87 16.24
CA LEU A 80 -0.05 14.75 17.22
C LEU A 80 -0.05 13.38 17.88
N SER A 81 -0.57 13.31 19.12
CA SER A 81 -0.89 12.02 19.72
C SER A 81 -1.99 11.34 18.91
N PRO A 82 -1.91 10.02 18.64
CA PRO A 82 -3.02 9.30 18.04
C PRO A 82 -4.33 9.45 18.84
N ALA A 83 -4.25 9.62 20.17
CA ALA A 83 -5.43 9.81 21.02
C ALA A 83 -6.20 11.10 20.71
N ASP A 84 -5.56 12.09 20.06
CA ASP A 84 -6.16 13.36 19.66
C ASP A 84 -6.73 13.34 18.24
N ILE A 85 -6.68 12.20 17.56
CA ILE A 85 -7.23 12.01 16.21
C ILE A 85 -8.23 10.85 16.22
N ARG A 86 -9.44 11.12 15.76
CA ARG A 86 -10.49 10.13 15.51
C ARG A 86 -10.79 10.09 14.02
N VAL A 87 -10.51 8.95 13.38
CA VAL A 87 -10.88 8.67 11.98
C VAL A 87 -12.15 7.83 11.96
N VAL A 88 -13.09 8.22 11.10
CA VAL A 88 -14.38 7.58 10.86
C VAL A 88 -14.56 7.33 9.36
#